data_AF-A0AA96TN94-F1
#
_entry.id   AF-A0AA96TN94-F1
#
_cell.length_a   1.000
_cell.length_b   1.000
_cell.length_c   1.000
_cell.angle_alpha   90.00
_cell.angle_beta   90.00
_cell.angle_gamma   90.00
#
_symmetry.space_group_name_H-M   'P 1'
#
loop_
_entity.id
_entity.type
_entity.pdbx_description
1 polymer ?
#
loop_
_entity_poly.entity_id
_entity_poly.type
_entity_poly.pdbx_seq_one_letter_code
_entity_poly.pdbx_strand_id
1 'polypeptide(L)'
;MTGIDDRELAGRLAATALVEIRHLAGRPQGEGESGETLKRIRFLANLTHNLPMVANQPARRSARGMPPSRSERAMRARPMSWTWNTSEPEERAWILAQVEEEGLTWTPPPPLPRPSEDVPVLRGWQRIGLPLGWPVKTPPRR
;
A
#
# COMPACT_ATOMS: atom_id res chain seq x y z
N MET A 1 17.73 21.78 4.83
CA MET A 1 16.69 20.75 4.66
C MET A 1 17.35 19.40 4.85
N THR A 2 16.71 18.51 5.60
CA THR A 2 17.26 17.19 5.94
C THR A 2 16.67 16.14 5.00
N GLY A 3 17.51 15.39 4.30
CA GLY A 3 17.06 14.28 3.45
C GLY A 3 16.49 13.15 4.30
N ILE A 4 15.32 12.62 3.92
CA ILE A 4 14.66 11.51 4.63
C ILE A 4 14.40 10.35 3.68
N ASP A 5 14.58 9.13 4.16
CA ASP A 5 14.23 7.93 3.40
C ASP A 5 12.75 7.55 3.53
N ASP A 6 12.30 6.64 2.66
CA ASP A 6 10.89 6.21 2.63
C ASP A 6 10.42 5.55 3.94
N ARG A 7 11.29 4.84 4.67
CA ARG A 7 10.90 4.14 5.88
C ARG A 7 10.77 5.09 7.06
N GLU A 8 11.72 6.01 7.19
CA GLU A 8 11.68 7.03 8.22
C GLU A 8 10.46 7.95 7.98
N LEU A 9 10.25 8.39 6.73
CA LEU A 9 9.07 9.18 6.39
C LEU A 9 7.77 8.42 6.69
N ALA A 10 7.69 7.12 6.37
CA ALA A 10 6.53 6.31 6.68
C ALA A 10 6.20 6.30 8.18
N GLY A 11 7.21 6.18 9.05
CA GLY A 11 7.03 6.23 10.49
C GLY A 11 6.48 7.56 10.98
N ARG A 12 7.02 8.67 10.46
CA ARG A 12 6.57 10.03 10.82
C ARG A 12 5.13 10.29 10.36
N LEU A 13 4.84 10.00 9.09
CA LEU A 13 3.49 10.15 8.53
C LEU A 13 2.45 9.33 9.30
N ALA A 14 2.80 8.11 9.74
CA ALA A 14 1.91 7.30 10.58
C ALA A 14 1.60 7.97 11.93
N ALA A 15 2.62 8.53 12.59
CA ALA A 15 2.45 9.22 13.86
C ALA A 15 1.61 10.50 13.70
N THR A 16 1.93 11.31 12.70
CA THR A 16 1.18 12.54 12.37
C THR A 16 -0.27 12.23 12.03
N ALA A 17 -0.52 11.20 11.21
CA ALA A 17 -1.87 10.81 10.84
C ALA A 17 -2.73 10.42 12.06
N LEU A 18 -2.13 9.75 13.06
CA LEU A 18 -2.83 9.41 14.30
C LEU A 18 -3.23 10.67 15.10
N VAL A 19 -2.33 11.65 15.20
CA VAL A 19 -2.60 12.92 15.87
C VAL A 19 -3.73 13.67 15.16
N GLU A 20 -3.70 13.73 13.84
CA GLU A 20 -4.72 14.42 13.04
C GLU A 20 -6.09 13.73 13.14
N ILE A 21 -6.15 12.39 13.14
CA ILE A 21 -7.41 11.66 13.41
C ILE A 21 -7.99 12.05 14.77
N ARG A 22 -7.17 12.10 15.82
CA ARG A 22 -7.63 12.47 17.16
C ARG A 22 -8.17 13.90 17.18
N HIS A 23 -7.51 14.82 16.48
CA HIS A 23 -7.98 16.20 16.35
C HIS A 23 -9.34 16.27 15.64
N LEU A 24 -9.47 15.61 14.48
CA LEU A 24 -10.69 15.62 13.69
C LEU A 24 -11.87 14.94 14.41
N ALA A 25 -11.62 13.84 15.13
CA ALA A 25 -12.65 13.12 15.88
C ALA A 25 -13.11 13.87 17.14
N GLY A 26 -12.26 14.73 17.71
CA GLY A 26 -12.59 15.52 18.90
C GLY A 26 -13.29 16.85 18.60
N ARG A 27 -13.40 17.25 17.34
CA ARG A 27 -13.98 18.53 16.94
C ARG A 27 -15.50 18.42 16.80
N PRO A 28 -16.30 19.37 17.33
CA PRO A 28 -17.73 19.41 17.08
C PRO A 28 -17.97 19.61 15.57
N GLN A 29 -18.76 18.73 14.96
CA GLN A 29 -19.02 18.79 13.52
C GLN A 29 -20.21 19.70 13.22
N GLY A 30 -20.04 20.64 12.28
CA GLY A 30 -21.14 21.40 11.72
C GLY A 30 -21.98 20.56 10.74
N GLU A 31 -23.24 20.95 10.52
CA GLU A 31 -24.07 20.36 9.46
C GLU A 31 -23.40 20.57 8.09
N GLY A 32 -22.95 19.48 7.46
CA GLY A 32 -22.29 19.48 6.14
C GLY A 32 -20.79 19.16 6.14
N GLU A 33 -20.08 19.27 7.27
CA GLU A 33 -18.63 18.98 7.37
C GLU A 33 -18.32 17.48 7.48
N SER A 34 -19.34 16.66 7.71
CA SER A 34 -19.15 15.26 8.12
C SER A 34 -18.58 14.38 7.00
N GLY A 35 -19.02 14.56 5.75
CA GLY A 35 -18.60 13.70 4.63
C GLY A 35 -17.11 13.82 4.30
N GLU A 36 -16.60 15.03 4.19
CA GLU A 36 -15.19 15.27 3.87
C GLU A 36 -14.28 14.92 5.06
N THR A 37 -14.73 15.23 6.28
CA THR A 37 -14.00 14.82 7.49
C THR A 37 -13.90 13.30 7.59
N LEU A 38 -14.96 12.55 7.25
CA LEU A 38 -14.92 11.08 7.25
C LEU A 38 -13.98 10.52 6.17
N LYS A 39 -13.95 11.10 4.97
CA LYS A 39 -12.97 10.71 3.93
C LYS A 39 -11.55 10.95 4.42
N ARG A 40 -11.31 12.12 5.02
CA ARG A 40 -10.01 12.49 5.59
C ARG A 40 -9.57 11.52 6.68
N ILE A 41 -10.44 11.22 7.64
CA ILE A 41 -10.19 10.24 8.70
C ILE A 41 -9.89 8.85 8.09
N ARG A 42 -10.65 8.43 7.06
CA ARG A 42 -10.42 7.14 6.38
C ARG A 42 -9.04 7.08 5.73
N PHE A 43 -8.63 8.14 5.04
CA PHE A 43 -7.28 8.25 4.46
C PHE A 43 -6.20 8.14 5.54
N LEU A 44 -6.30 8.95 6.59
CA LEU A 44 -5.35 8.95 7.69
C LEU A 44 -5.30 7.60 8.40
N ALA A 45 -6.46 6.95 8.59
CA ALA A 45 -6.54 5.62 9.18
C ALA A 45 -5.79 4.59 8.33
N ASN A 46 -5.93 4.64 7.00
CA ASN A 46 -5.15 3.79 6.09
C ASN A 46 -3.64 4.02 6.27
N LEU A 47 -3.17 5.26 6.47
CA LEU A 47 -1.76 5.52 6.73
C LEU A 47 -1.31 4.92 8.05
N THR A 48 -2.05 5.15 9.14
CA THR A 48 -1.74 4.60 10.46
C THR A 48 -1.71 3.07 10.48
N HIS A 49 -2.53 2.42 9.65
CA HIS A 49 -2.55 0.97 9.54
C HIS A 49 -1.39 0.42 8.71
N ASN A 50 -1.10 1.02 7.55
CA ASN A 50 -0.18 0.45 6.57
C ASN A 50 1.27 0.88 6.77
N LEU A 51 1.52 2.14 7.13
CA LEU A 51 2.86 2.71 7.17
C LEU A 51 3.76 2.16 8.30
N PRO A 52 3.26 1.75 9.47
CA PRO A 52 4.11 1.07 10.45
C PRO A 52 4.75 -0.21 9.92
N MET A 53 4.09 -0.92 8.98
CA MET A 53 4.70 -2.07 8.32
C MET A 53 5.83 -1.64 7.38
N VAL A 54 5.69 -0.52 6.69
CA VAL A 54 6.73 0.04 5.81
C VAL A 54 7.95 0.48 6.62
N ALA A 55 7.72 1.17 7.75
CA ALA A 55 8.77 1.69 8.62
C ALA A 55 9.58 0.56 9.28
N ASN A 56 8.91 -0.49 9.75
CA ASN A 56 9.53 -1.48 10.65
C ASN A 56 9.86 -2.82 9.98
N GLN A 57 9.30 -3.16 8.82
CA GLN A 57 9.56 -4.48 8.24
C GLN A 57 10.87 -4.53 7.44
N PRO A 58 11.71 -5.56 7.70
CA PRO A 58 12.82 -5.86 6.80
C PRO A 58 12.27 -6.21 5.41
N ALA A 59 13.05 -5.95 4.36
CA ALA A 59 12.64 -6.22 2.99
C ALA A 59 12.10 -7.66 2.87
N ARG A 60 10.81 -7.81 2.54
CA ARG A 60 10.13 -9.10 2.45
C ARG A 60 10.94 -10.03 1.56
N ARG A 61 11.36 -11.20 2.06
CA ARG A 61 11.95 -12.27 1.23
C ARG A 61 10.90 -12.73 0.22
N SER A 62 11.31 -13.03 -1.02
CA SER A 62 10.35 -13.49 -2.02
C SER A 62 9.70 -14.78 -1.54
N ALA A 63 8.38 -14.87 -1.68
CA ALA A 63 7.66 -16.07 -1.31
C ALA A 63 8.10 -17.22 -2.23
N ARG A 64 8.60 -18.33 -1.63
CA ARG A 64 8.87 -19.62 -2.31
C ARG A 64 9.87 -19.59 -3.47
N GLY A 65 11.07 -19.04 -3.28
CA GLY A 65 12.19 -19.23 -4.23
C GLY A 65 11.98 -18.61 -5.62
N MET A 66 10.83 -17.95 -5.85
CA MET A 66 10.57 -17.22 -7.08
C MET A 66 11.33 -15.90 -7.07
N PRO A 67 11.85 -15.44 -8.22
CA PRO A 67 12.40 -14.11 -8.33
C PRO A 67 11.29 -13.08 -8.06
N PRO A 68 11.61 -11.97 -7.38
CA PRO A 68 10.64 -10.92 -7.11
C PRO A 68 10.16 -10.29 -8.44
N SER A 69 8.86 -10.02 -8.52
CA SER A 69 8.25 -9.30 -9.64
C SER A 69 8.87 -7.90 -9.81
N ARG A 70 8.68 -7.26 -10.97
CA ARG A 70 9.17 -5.89 -11.22
C ARG A 70 8.60 -4.90 -10.20
N SER A 71 7.32 -5.03 -9.86
CA SER A 71 6.64 -4.18 -8.87
C SER A 71 7.14 -4.45 -7.46
N GLU A 72 7.40 -5.71 -7.09
CA GLU A 72 8.02 -6.03 -5.79
C GLU A 72 9.44 -5.46 -5.68
N ARG A 73 10.24 -5.51 -6.75
CA ARG A 73 11.57 -4.89 -6.77
C ARG A 73 11.48 -3.37 -6.62
N ALA A 74 10.53 -2.73 -7.31
CA ALA A 74 10.28 -1.28 -7.17
C ALA A 74 9.87 -0.91 -5.73
N MET A 75 8.93 -1.65 -5.13
CA MET A 75 8.52 -1.43 -3.74
C MET A 75 9.63 -1.73 -2.73
N ARG A 76 10.55 -2.67 -3.00
CA ARG A 76 11.73 -2.88 -2.15
C ARG A 76 12.71 -1.71 -2.24
N ALA A 77 12.92 -1.16 -3.43
CA ALA A 77 13.81 -0.03 -3.65
C ALA A 77 13.24 1.28 -3.08
N ARG A 78 11.93 1.47 -3.22
CA ARG A 78 11.17 2.63 -2.74
C ARG A 78 9.94 2.16 -1.94
N PRO A 79 10.10 1.88 -0.63
CA PRO A 79 9.03 1.35 0.24
C PRO A 79 7.72 2.15 0.24
N MET A 80 7.74 3.45 -0.03
CA MET A 80 6.54 4.30 -0.12
C MET A 80 5.81 4.19 -1.47
N SER A 81 6.32 3.40 -2.42
CA SER A 81 5.77 3.34 -3.79
C SER A 81 4.30 2.97 -3.84
N TRP A 82 3.87 2.00 -3.05
CA TRP A 82 2.45 1.59 -3.03
C TRP A 82 1.57 2.73 -2.55
N THR A 83 1.81 3.22 -1.34
CA THR A 83 1.06 4.33 -0.73
C THR A 83 0.99 5.53 -1.67
N TRP A 84 2.12 5.97 -2.22
CA TRP A 84 2.17 7.11 -3.13
C TRP A 84 1.32 6.87 -4.40
N ASN A 85 1.46 5.70 -5.03
CA ASN A 85 0.78 5.42 -6.30
C ASN A 85 -0.71 5.17 -6.14
N THR A 86 -1.17 4.64 -5.00
CA THR A 86 -2.59 4.42 -4.72
C THR A 86 -3.28 5.62 -4.11
N SER A 87 -2.53 6.61 -3.62
CA SER A 87 -3.12 7.82 -3.08
C SER A 87 -3.67 8.74 -4.16
N GLU A 88 -4.79 9.36 -3.84
CA GLU A 88 -5.43 10.39 -4.67
C GLU A 88 -4.59 11.70 -4.67
N PRO A 89 -4.82 12.62 -5.62
CA PRO A 89 -4.04 13.87 -5.70
C PRO A 89 -4.03 14.68 -4.40
N GLU A 90 -5.16 14.78 -3.70
CA GLU A 90 -5.28 15.51 -2.44
C GLU A 90 -4.50 14.83 -1.30
N GLU A 91 -4.51 13.49 -1.28
CA GLU A 91 -3.76 12.69 -0.31
C GLU A 91 -2.24 12.82 -0.52
N ARG A 92 -1.80 12.82 -1.79
CA ARG A 92 -0.41 13.09 -2.17
C ARG A 92 0.00 14.51 -1.78
N ALA A 93 -0.86 15.49 -2.01
CA ALA A 93 -0.62 16.87 -1.59
C ALA A 93 -0.44 16.96 -0.08
N TRP A 94 -1.25 16.22 0.71
CA TRP A 94 -1.04 16.16 2.15
C TRP A 94 0.31 15.56 2.54
N ILE A 95 0.72 14.45 1.93
CA ILE A 95 2.05 13.85 2.20
C ILE A 95 3.16 14.88 1.94
N LEU A 96 3.08 15.60 0.82
CA LEU A 96 4.06 16.63 0.47
C LEU A 96 4.03 17.81 1.45
N ALA A 97 2.85 18.25 1.88
CA ALA A 97 2.69 19.29 2.88
C ALA A 97 3.37 18.90 4.20
N GLN A 98 3.25 17.65 4.65
CA GLN A 98 3.93 17.18 5.86
C GLN A 98 5.46 17.13 5.70
N VAL A 99 5.95 16.74 4.52
CA VAL A 99 7.39 16.80 4.21
C VAL A 99 7.91 18.25 4.28
N GLU A 100 7.16 19.19 3.72
CA GLU A 100 7.51 20.61 3.73
C GLU A 100 7.45 21.23 5.13
N GLU A 101 6.37 20.95 5.87
CA GLU A 101 6.14 21.44 7.24
C GLU A 101 7.27 20.99 8.19
N GLU A 102 7.76 19.76 8.04
CA GLU A 102 8.89 19.25 8.81
C GLU A 102 10.28 19.69 8.27
N GLY A 103 10.33 20.49 7.20
CA GLY A 103 11.58 20.95 6.59
C GLY A 103 12.43 19.83 5.96
N LEU A 104 11.76 18.74 5.57
CA LEU A 104 12.38 17.54 5.03
C LEU A 104 12.53 17.63 3.51
N THR A 105 13.49 16.90 2.97
CA THR A 105 13.62 16.66 1.54
C THR A 105 13.33 15.20 1.26
N TRP A 106 12.20 14.96 0.60
CA TRP A 106 11.80 13.65 0.12
C TRP A 106 11.37 13.74 -1.34
N THR A 107 11.89 12.83 -2.17
CA THR A 107 11.47 12.74 -3.58
C THR A 107 10.41 11.66 -3.72
N PRO A 108 9.22 11.96 -4.27
CA PRO A 108 8.21 10.95 -4.47
C PRO A 108 8.68 9.80 -5.36
N PRO A 109 8.25 8.55 -5.07
CA PRO A 109 8.65 7.40 -5.85
C PRO A 109 8.05 7.45 -7.26
N PRO A 110 8.76 6.89 -8.27
CA PRO A 110 8.24 6.81 -9.62
C PRO A 110 6.96 5.95 -9.70
N PRO A 111 6.21 6.04 -10.81
CA PRO A 111 5.05 5.20 -10.99
C PRO A 111 5.41 3.72 -10.95
N LEU A 112 4.56 2.91 -10.29
CA LEU A 112 4.78 1.48 -10.25
C LEU A 112 4.72 0.88 -11.67
N PRO A 113 5.58 -0.10 -11.99
CA PRO A 113 5.50 -0.79 -13.27
C PRO A 113 4.11 -1.40 -13.44
N ARG A 114 3.44 -1.03 -14.52
CA ARG A 114 2.20 -1.71 -14.91
C ARG A 114 2.54 -3.17 -15.20
N PRO A 115 1.71 -4.14 -14.79
CA PRO A 115 1.76 -5.46 -15.38
C PRO A 115 1.65 -5.25 -16.89
N SER A 116 2.69 -5.62 -17.64
CA SER A 116 2.56 -5.65 -19.09
C SER A 116 1.45 -6.66 -19.40
N GLU A 117 0.45 -6.23 -20.18
CA GLU A 117 -0.51 -7.15 -20.81
C GLU A 117 0.18 -8.16 -21.74
N ASP A 118 1.50 -8.03 -21.95
CA ASP A 118 2.40 -9.04 -22.49
C ASP A 118 2.59 -10.24 -21.54
N VAL A 119 1.50 -10.78 -21.03
CA VAL A 119 1.46 -12.22 -20.82
C VAL A 119 1.45 -12.78 -22.23
N PRO A 120 2.49 -13.49 -22.71
CA PRO A 120 2.31 -14.27 -23.93
C PRO A 120 1.11 -15.16 -23.66
N VAL A 121 0.03 -14.95 -24.43
CA VAL A 121 -1.16 -15.79 -24.42
C VAL A 121 -0.63 -17.21 -24.41
N LEU A 122 -0.76 -17.89 -23.28
CA LEU A 122 -0.31 -19.26 -23.13
C LEU A 122 -1.10 -20.05 -24.16
N ARG A 123 -0.45 -20.33 -25.30
CA ARG A 123 -1.02 -21.07 -26.42
C ARG A 123 -1.50 -22.41 -25.87
N GLY A 124 -2.82 -22.59 -25.78
CA GLY A 124 -3.67 -23.80 -25.75
C GLY A 124 -3.18 -25.19 -25.30
N TRP A 125 -1.91 -25.43 -24.98
CA TRP A 125 -1.27 -26.74 -24.99
C TRP A 125 -0.77 -27.21 -23.60
N GLN A 126 -0.89 -26.39 -22.54
CA GLN A 126 -0.60 -26.85 -21.17
C GLN A 126 -1.82 -27.44 -20.43
N ARG A 127 -2.95 -27.67 -21.13
CA ARG A 127 -4.13 -28.37 -20.56
C ARG A 127 -4.10 -29.89 -20.70
N ILE A 128 -2.95 -30.51 -21.00
CA ILE A 128 -2.78 -31.96 -20.94
C ILE A 128 -1.85 -32.28 -19.76
N GLY A 129 -2.43 -32.25 -18.58
CA GLY A 129 -1.72 -32.51 -17.32
C GLY A 129 -2.63 -32.48 -16.10
N LEU A 130 -3.93 -32.72 -16.26
CA LEU A 130 -4.81 -33.11 -15.16
C LEU A 130 -4.84 -34.64 -15.16
N PRO A 131 -4.23 -35.33 -14.19
CA PRO A 131 -4.60 -36.72 -13.96
C PRO A 131 -6.07 -36.71 -13.52
N LEU A 132 -6.92 -37.43 -14.26
CA LEU A 132 -8.24 -37.80 -13.80
C LEU A 132 -8.11 -38.49 -12.43
N GLY A 133 -8.67 -37.89 -11.38
CA GLY A 133 -8.87 -38.56 -10.10
C GLY A 133 -8.56 -37.73 -8.86
N TRP A 134 -9.43 -36.76 -8.55
CA TRP A 134 -9.57 -36.28 -7.16
C TRP A 134 -10.50 -37.24 -6.40
N PRO A 135 -10.09 -37.85 -5.27
CA PRO A 135 -10.92 -38.81 -4.56
C PRO A 135 -11.75 -38.06 -3.50
N VAL A 136 -13.05 -37.91 -3.73
CA VAL A 136 -13.99 -37.59 -2.65
C VAL A 136 -14.88 -38.81 -2.46
N LYS A 137 -14.57 -39.61 -1.44
CA LYS A 137 -15.48 -40.66 -0.96
C LYS A 137 -16.67 -39.98 -0.29
N THR A 138 -17.83 -40.01 -0.94
CA THR A 138 -19.10 -39.71 -0.28
C THR A 138 -19.44 -40.82 0.72
N PRO A 139 -19.81 -40.50 1.98
CA PRO A 139 -20.24 -41.52 2.93
C PRO A 139 -21.61 -42.09 2.53
N PRO A 140 -21.89 -43.37 2.85
CA PRO A 140 -23.15 -44.02 2.50
C PRO A 140 -24.31 -43.37 3.26
N ARG A 141 -25.36 -42.98 2.53
CA ARG A 141 -26.65 -42.61 3.13
C ARG A 141 -27.32 -43.87 3.68
N ARG A 142 -27.75 -43.80 4.93
CA ARG A 142 -28.76 -44.69 5.51
C ARG A 142 -30.13 -44.38 4.92
#